data_AF-A0A916H829-F1
#
_entry.id   AF-A0A916H829-F1
#
_cell.length_a   1.000
_cell.length_b   1.000
_cell.length_c   1.000
_cell.angle_alpha   90.00
_cell.angle_beta   90.00
_cell.angle_gamma   90.00
#
_symmetry.space_group_name_H-M   'P 1'
#
loop_
_entity.id
_entity.type
_entity.pdbx_description
1 polymer ?
#
loop_
_entity_poly.entity_id
_entity_poly.type
_entity_poly.pdbx_seq_one_letter_code
_entity_poly.pdbx_strand_id
1 'polypeptide(L)'
;MQGIKRFINQLRAKSPWLLHFDCGSCNGCDIEILACLTPVYDVERFGIIHVGNPFHADLLLTSGTVNHRNKKVLANLYSQMPSPKIVVAIGACGLSGGIFREAY
;
A
#
# COMPACT_ATOMS: atom_id res chain seq x y z
N MET A 1 -17.78 -10.56 24.00
CA MET A 1 -17.60 -10.09 22.60
C MET A 1 -16.29 -9.32 22.34
N GLN A 2 -15.78 -8.49 23.25
CA GLN A 2 -14.51 -7.74 23.02
C GLN A 2 -13.27 -8.63 22.87
N GLY A 3 -13.17 -9.73 23.64
CA GLY A 3 -12.03 -10.67 23.53
C GLY A 3 -11.87 -11.28 22.14
N ILE A 4 -12.97 -11.68 21.51
CA ILE A 4 -12.95 -12.26 20.15
C ILE A 4 -12.50 -11.22 19.12
N LYS A 5 -13.03 -9.99 19.18
CA LYS A 5 -12.62 -8.90 18.27
C LYS A 5 -11.12 -8.60 18.40
N ARG A 6 -10.60 -8.58 19.62
CA ARG A 6 -9.16 -8.37 19.88
C ARG A 6 -8.32 -9.50 19.27
N PHE A 7 -8.74 -10.75 19.44
CA PHE A 7 -8.05 -11.90 18.87
C PHE A 7 -8.03 -11.86 17.33
N ILE A 8 -9.16 -11.57 16.68
CA ILE A 8 -9.23 -11.43 15.22
C ILE A 8 -8.29 -10.32 14.72
N ASN A 9 -8.26 -9.17 15.40
CA ASN A 9 -7.37 -8.07 15.01
C ASN A 9 -5.88 -8.42 15.18
N GLN A 10 -5.52 -9.21 16.18
CA GLN A 10 -4.15 -9.72 16.35
C GLN A 10 -3.73 -10.65 15.21
N LEU A 11 -4.65 -11.50 14.74
CA LEU A 11 -4.37 -12.39 13.60
C LEU A 11 -4.22 -11.61 12.29
N ARG A 12 -5.10 -10.63 12.05
CA ARG A 12 -5.00 -9.75 10.86
C ARG A 12 -3.67 -8.99 10.81
N ALA A 13 -3.21 -8.48 11.95
CA ALA A 13 -1.93 -7.78 12.03
C ALA A 13 -0.71 -8.66 11.71
N LYS A 14 -0.84 -9.98 11.75
CA LYS A 14 0.23 -10.95 11.43
C LYS A 14 0.19 -11.48 10.00
N SER A 15 -0.78 -11.08 9.18
CA SER A 15 -0.88 -11.53 7.79
C SER A 15 -1.47 -10.43 6.87
N PRO A 16 -0.91 -9.21 6.85
CA PRO A 16 -1.42 -8.17 5.94
C PRO A 16 -0.88 -8.37 4.52
N TRP A 17 -1.76 -8.59 3.55
CA TRP A 17 -1.36 -8.80 2.16
C TRP A 17 -1.35 -7.49 1.40
N LEU A 18 -0.20 -7.14 0.82
CA LEU A 18 0.03 -5.84 0.22
C LEU A 18 -0.15 -5.84 -1.29
N LEU A 19 -0.75 -4.79 -1.81
CA LEU A 19 -0.79 -4.41 -3.21
C LEU A 19 -0.03 -3.09 -3.35
N HIS A 20 0.96 -3.03 -4.23
CA HIS A 20 1.67 -1.80 -4.54
C HIS A 20 1.17 -1.19 -5.85
N PHE A 21 1.01 0.13 -5.87
CA PHE A 21 0.66 0.88 -7.07
C PHE A 21 1.42 2.21 -7.16
N ASP A 22 2.23 2.34 -8.20
CA ASP A 22 2.92 3.58 -8.54
C ASP A 22 1.94 4.57 -9.21
N CYS A 23 1.76 5.71 -8.55
CA CYS A 23 0.87 6.78 -9.00
C CYS A 23 1.57 7.86 -9.84
N GLY A 24 2.89 7.83 -9.98
CA GLY A 24 3.68 8.87 -10.67
C GLY A 24 4.99 9.18 -9.96
N SER A 25 5.69 8.15 -9.50
CA SER A 25 6.91 8.22 -8.71
C SER A 25 8.15 8.45 -9.59
N CYS A 26 9.24 8.91 -8.98
CA CYS A 26 10.58 8.92 -9.57
C CYS A 26 11.34 7.61 -9.33
N ASN A 27 10.65 6.53 -8.97
CA ASN A 27 11.17 5.25 -8.49
C ASN A 27 11.92 5.27 -7.15
N GLY A 28 12.14 6.44 -6.55
CA GLY A 28 12.84 6.53 -5.26
C GLY A 28 12.13 5.78 -4.13
N CYS A 29 10.81 6.00 -3.97
CA CYS A 29 10.04 5.26 -2.97
C CYS A 29 9.82 3.79 -3.36
N ASP A 30 9.73 3.49 -4.66
CA ASP A 30 9.46 2.13 -5.15
C ASP A 30 10.64 1.19 -4.94
N ILE A 31 11.87 1.68 -5.13
CA ILE A 31 13.07 0.90 -4.85
C ILE A 31 13.18 0.59 -3.35
N GLU A 32 12.78 1.52 -2.48
CA GLU A 32 12.75 1.25 -1.03
C GLU A 32 11.66 0.23 -0.65
N ILE A 33 10.49 0.30 -1.29
CA ILE A 33 9.44 -0.73 -1.13
C ILE A 33 9.95 -2.09 -1.60
N LEU A 34 10.61 -2.13 -2.76
CA LEU A 34 11.21 -3.35 -3.27
C LEU A 34 12.30 -3.86 -2.33
N ALA A 35 13.16 -2.98 -1.81
CA ALA A 35 14.17 -3.36 -0.83
C ALA A 35 13.53 -4.02 0.39
N CYS A 36 12.42 -3.47 0.91
CA CYS A 36 11.64 -4.10 1.99
C CYS A 36 11.21 -5.55 1.66
N LEU A 37 10.88 -5.84 0.40
CA LEU A 37 10.49 -7.17 -0.08
C LEU A 37 11.70 -8.09 -0.37
N THR A 38 12.92 -7.57 -0.35
CA THR A 38 14.14 -8.37 -0.55
C THR A 38 14.68 -8.91 0.78
N PRO A 39 15.56 -9.94 0.75
CA PRO A 39 16.09 -10.57 1.96
C PRO A 39 16.84 -9.66 2.94
N VAL A 40 17.23 -8.45 2.52
CA VAL A 40 17.93 -7.49 3.40
C VAL A 40 17.03 -7.02 4.54
N TYR A 41 15.76 -6.72 4.22
CA TYR A 41 14.77 -6.24 5.19
C TYR A 41 13.68 -7.27 5.46
N ASP A 42 13.37 -8.12 4.49
CA ASP A 42 12.52 -9.31 4.59
C ASP A 42 11.22 -9.05 5.37
N VAL A 43 10.35 -8.18 4.82
CA VAL A 43 9.05 -7.92 5.45
C VAL A 43 8.13 -9.15 5.45
N GLU A 44 8.39 -10.15 4.61
CA GLU A 44 7.64 -11.41 4.56
C GLU A 44 7.70 -12.16 5.89
N ARG A 45 8.78 -12.02 6.66
CA ARG A 45 8.91 -12.56 8.02
C ARG A 45 7.81 -12.04 8.97
N PHE A 46 7.26 -10.87 8.74
CA PHE A 46 6.14 -10.30 9.51
C PHE A 46 4.76 -10.71 8.97
N GLY A 47 4.72 -11.60 7.97
CA GLY A 47 3.52 -12.07 7.29
C GLY A 47 3.01 -11.11 6.20
N ILE A 48 3.84 -10.15 5.80
CA ILE A 48 3.54 -9.22 4.71
C ILE A 48 3.93 -9.86 3.38
N ILE A 49 2.97 -10.19 2.52
CA ILE A 49 3.26 -10.71 1.18
C ILE A 49 2.73 -9.78 0.10
N HIS A 50 3.46 -9.66 -1.01
CA HIS A 50 3.02 -8.87 -2.15
C HIS A 50 2.07 -9.70 -3.04
N VAL A 51 0.86 -9.18 -3.27
CA VAL A 51 -0.15 -9.78 -4.14
C VAL A 51 -0.43 -8.86 -5.33
N GLY A 52 -0.58 -9.46 -6.52
CA GLY A 52 -0.90 -8.71 -7.74
C GLY A 52 -2.39 -8.46 -7.95
N ASN A 53 -3.26 -9.09 -7.16
CA ASN A 53 -4.71 -9.00 -7.32
C ASN A 53 -5.34 -8.18 -6.18
N PRO A 54 -6.01 -7.05 -6.46
CA PRO A 54 -6.67 -6.23 -5.43
C PRO A 54 -7.73 -6.98 -4.64
N PHE A 55 -8.38 -8.01 -5.20
CA PHE A 55 -9.38 -8.80 -4.48
C PHE A 55 -8.82 -9.59 -3.30
N HIS A 56 -7.50 -9.80 -3.24
CA HIS A 56 -6.83 -10.52 -2.15
C HIS A 56 -6.04 -9.57 -1.22
N ALA A 57 -6.04 -8.27 -1.48
CA ALA A 57 -5.18 -7.33 -0.77
C ALA A 57 -5.90 -6.68 0.42
N ASP A 58 -5.20 -6.61 1.55
CA ASP A 58 -5.64 -5.91 2.77
C ASP A 58 -4.94 -4.56 2.93
N LEU A 59 -3.80 -4.36 2.26
CA LEU A 59 -2.93 -3.19 2.37
C LEU A 59 -2.64 -2.63 0.97
N LEU A 60 -2.93 -1.35 0.74
CA LEU A 60 -2.59 -0.65 -0.50
C LEU A 60 -1.43 0.30 -0.25
N LEU A 61 -0.28 0.01 -0.81
CA LEU A 61 0.87 0.89 -0.82
C LEU A 61 0.83 1.77 -2.07
N THR A 62 0.80 3.09 -1.88
CA THR A 62 0.87 4.04 -2.99
C THR A 62 2.16 4.82 -2.93
N SER A 63 2.83 4.96 -4.07
CA SER A 63 4.05 5.75 -4.23
C SER A 63 3.85 6.82 -5.30
N GLY A 64 4.64 7.90 -5.21
CA GLY A 64 4.58 8.99 -6.17
C GLY A 64 3.37 9.91 -6.02
N THR A 65 3.36 11.00 -6.78
CA THR A 65 2.23 11.95 -6.77
C THR A 65 1.06 11.38 -7.57
N VAL A 66 -0.17 11.46 -7.05
CA VAL A 66 -1.36 10.96 -7.75
C VAL A 66 -1.73 11.91 -8.88
N ASN A 67 -1.24 11.62 -10.09
CA ASN A 67 -1.57 12.40 -11.27
C ASN A 67 -3.01 12.16 -11.76
N HIS A 68 -3.48 13.01 -12.68
CA HIS A 68 -4.84 12.95 -13.23
C HIS A 68 -5.18 11.62 -13.94
N ARG A 69 -4.19 10.97 -14.56
CA ARG A 69 -4.40 9.68 -15.25
C ARG A 69 -4.57 8.54 -14.25
N ASN A 70 -3.76 8.54 -13.20
CA ASN A 70 -3.70 7.47 -12.21
C ASN A 70 -4.79 7.58 -11.14
N LYS A 71 -5.38 8.77 -10.91
CA LYS A 71 -6.46 8.97 -9.93
C LYS A 71 -7.63 7.97 -10.08
N LYS A 72 -8.10 7.73 -11.30
CA LYS A 72 -9.19 6.78 -11.57
C LYS A 72 -8.78 5.33 -11.33
N VAL A 73 -7.56 4.97 -11.73
CA VAL A 73 -7.02 3.62 -11.54
C VAL A 73 -6.87 3.32 -10.06
N LEU A 74 -6.26 4.23 -9.30
CA LEU A 74 -6.08 4.10 -7.86
C LEU A 74 -7.42 3.94 -7.13
N ALA A 75 -8.42 4.77 -7.47
CA ALA A 75 -9.76 4.66 -6.90
C ALA A 75 -10.42 3.31 -7.19
N ASN A 76 -10.24 2.78 -8.41
CA ASN A 76 -10.75 1.47 -8.79
C ASN A 76 -10.09 0.34 -8.00
N LEU A 77 -8.75 0.34 -7.90
CA LEU A 77 -8.01 -0.64 -7.09
C LEU A 77 -8.49 -0.63 -5.63
N TYR A 78 -8.59 0.56 -5.03
CA TYR A 78 -9.09 0.70 -3.66
C TYR A 78 -10.54 0.19 -3.51
N SER A 79 -11.41 0.42 -4.49
CA SER A 79 -12.80 -0.05 -4.44
C SER A 79 -12.92 -1.58 -4.53
N GLN A 80 -12.02 -2.24 -5.30
CA GLN A 80 -12.02 -3.70 -5.49
C GLN A 80 -11.50 -4.46 -4.27
N MET A 81 -10.70 -3.81 -3.42
CA MET A 81 -10.18 -4.44 -2.21
C MET A 81 -11.29 -4.75 -1.19
N PRO A 82 -11.27 -5.93 -0.55
CA PRO A 82 -12.22 -6.28 0.51
C PRO A 82 -12.03 -5.41 1.77
N SER A 83 -13.04 -5.37 2.63
CA SER A 83 -12.94 -4.75 3.97
C SER A 83 -12.64 -5.83 5.02
N PRO A 84 -11.74 -5.58 6.01
CA PRO A 84 -11.05 -4.33 6.29
C PRO A 84 -9.78 -4.11 5.46
N LYS A 85 -9.56 -2.88 4.98
CA LYS A 85 -8.40 -2.49 4.18
C LYS A 85 -7.73 -1.23 4.72
N ILE A 86 -6.42 -1.13 4.49
CA ILE A 86 -5.56 -0.02 4.91
C ILE A 86 -4.87 0.56 3.69
N VAL A 87 -4.65 1.88 3.67
CA VAL A 87 -3.86 2.57 2.64
C VAL A 87 -2.65 3.21 3.32
N VAL A 88 -1.47 3.04 2.71
CA VAL A 88 -0.23 3.68 3.15
C VAL A 88 0.34 4.47 1.98
N ALA A 89 0.35 5.78 2.12
CA ALA A 89 1.02 6.67 1.17
C ALA A 89 2.51 6.77 1.53
N ILE A 90 3.36 6.34 0.59
CA ILE A 90 4.80 6.28 0.76
C ILE A 90 5.46 7.49 0.08
N GLY A 91 6.25 8.22 0.87
CA GLY A 91 6.97 9.40 0.45
C GLY A 91 6.15 10.70 0.50
N ALA A 92 6.85 11.83 0.45
CA ALA A 92 6.23 13.16 0.51
C ALA A 92 5.28 13.42 -0.67
N CYS A 93 5.61 12.89 -1.85
CA CYS A 93 4.80 13.00 -3.07
C CYS A 93 3.45 12.30 -2.92
N GLY A 94 3.43 11.06 -2.40
CA GLY A 94 2.18 10.32 -2.19
C GLY A 94 1.33 10.90 -1.06
N LEU A 95 1.97 11.43 0.00
CA LEU A 95 1.26 11.97 1.16
C LEU A 95 0.61 13.34 0.89
N SER A 96 1.31 14.24 0.19
CA SER A 96 0.93 15.66 0.11
C SER A 96 1.09 16.29 -1.28
N GLY A 97 1.48 15.51 -2.29
CA GLY A 97 1.94 16.00 -3.59
C GLY A 97 3.44 16.38 -3.60
N GLY A 98 4.03 16.65 -2.44
CA GLY A 98 5.45 16.98 -2.30
C GLY A 98 5.84 18.17 -3.17
N ILE A 99 6.99 18.08 -3.84
CA ILE A 99 7.45 19.10 -4.80
C ILE A 99 6.49 19.28 -6.00
N PHE A 100 5.65 18.30 -6.29
CA PHE A 100 4.68 18.33 -7.38
C PHE A 100 3.28 18.77 -6.94
N ARG A 101 3.11 19.29 -5.72
CA ARG A 101 1.80 19.68 -5.20
C ARG A 101 1.11 20.77 -6.03
N GLU A 102 1.89 21.70 -6.56
CA GLU A 102 1.43 22.79 -7.43
C GLU A 102 1.72 22.52 -8.90
N ALA A 103 2.19 21.31 -9.22
CA ALA A 103 2.32 20.88 -10.60
C ALA A 103 0.92 20.64 -11.19
N TYR A 104 0.88 20.69 -12.52
CA TYR A 104 -0.30 20.63 -13.39
C TYR A 104 -1.43 19.68 -12.95
#